data_AF-A0A7V3AU56-F1
#
_entry.id   AF-A0A7V3AU56-F1
#
_cell.length_a   1.000
_cell.length_b   1.000
_cell.length_c   1.000
_cell.angle_alpha   90.00
_cell.angle_beta   90.00
_cell.angle_gamma   90.00
#
_symmetry.space_group_name_H-M   'P 1'
#
loop_
_entity.id
_entity.type
_entity.pdbx_description
1 polymer ?
#
loop_
_entity_poly.entity_id
_entity_poly.type
_entity_poly.pdbx_seq_one_letter_code
_entity_poly.pdbx_strand_id
1 'polypeptide(L)'
;MKTNTERLQEEKRKIEYLLEDLASLESYAKDLLNFFPIPICVVSSIGIILEANPALEEISGYQMEELIGKGIEELFKSKDIDEITKEIFGKGSVRGKEATLLTKEKKEIPVNVYARLRKT
;
A
#
# COMPACT_ATOMS: atom_id res chain seq x y z
N MET A 1 44.91 -19.23 9.50
CA MET A 1 44.31 -17.93 9.08
C MET A 1 43.73 -18.14 7.69
N LYS A 2 42.44 -17.83 7.46
CA LYS A 2 41.85 -17.88 6.11
C LYS A 2 42.60 -16.88 5.20
N THR A 3 42.85 -17.25 3.95
CA THR A 3 43.44 -16.33 2.97
C THR A 3 42.46 -15.20 2.63
N ASN A 4 42.97 -14.05 2.15
CA ASN A 4 42.11 -12.93 1.75
C ASN A 4 41.08 -13.34 0.69
N THR A 5 41.45 -14.24 -0.23
CA THR A 5 40.57 -14.76 -1.27
C THR A 5 39.43 -15.60 -0.69
N GLU A 6 39.71 -16.49 0.27
CA GLU A 6 38.69 -17.30 0.95
C GLU A 6 37.71 -16.43 1.74
N ARG A 7 38.20 -15.37 2.39
CA ARG A 7 37.35 -14.40 3.09
C ARG A 7 36.42 -13.65 2.14
N LEU A 8 36.95 -13.15 1.01
CA LEU A 8 36.17 -12.45 -0.01
C LEU A 8 35.11 -13.36 -0.64
N GLN A 9 35.43 -14.64 -0.88
CA GLN A 9 34.49 -15.59 -1.47
C GLN A 9 33.34 -15.94 -0.51
N GLU A 10 33.63 -16.04 0.78
CA GLU A 10 32.60 -16.29 1.80
C GLU A 10 31.71 -15.06 2.05
N GLU A 11 32.28 -13.85 2.03
CA GLU A 11 31.51 -12.60 2.04
C GLU A 11 30.59 -12.48 0.83
N LYS A 12 31.09 -12.80 -0.38
CA LYS A 12 30.28 -12.79 -1.61
C LYS A 12 29.11 -13.77 -1.51
N ARG A 13 29.36 -15.01 -1.06
CA ARG A 13 28.31 -16.02 -0.89
C ARG A 13 27.28 -15.61 0.15
N LYS A 14 27.71 -14.95 1.24
CA LYS A 14 26.80 -14.40 2.24
C LYS A 14 25.91 -13.29 1.67
N ILE A 15 26.47 -12.40 0.84
CA ILE A 15 25.70 -11.35 0.15
C ILE A 15 24.66 -11.98 -0.78
N GLU A 16 25.04 -12.99 -1.56
CA GLU A 16 24.12 -13.71 -2.46
C GLU A 16 22.93 -14.30 -1.69
N TYR A 17 23.16 -14.99 -0.56
CA TYR A 17 22.08 -15.51 0.28
C TYR A 17 21.19 -14.41 0.87
N LEU A 18 21.78 -13.30 1.35
CA LEU A 18 21.00 -12.18 1.90
C LEU A 18 20.13 -11.50 0.84
N LEU A 19 20.58 -11.46 -0.42
CA LEU A 19 19.79 -10.94 -1.54
C LEU A 19 18.62 -11.88 -1.88
N GLU A 20 18.83 -13.20 -1.84
CA GLU A 20 17.75 -14.18 -2.02
C GLU A 20 16.72 -14.09 -0.90
N ASP A 21 17.16 -14.01 0.36
CA ASP A 21 16.28 -13.85 1.52
C ASP A 21 15.46 -12.55 1.43
N LEU A 22 16.10 -11.44 1.02
CA LEU A 22 15.41 -10.17 0.82
C LEU A 22 14.35 -10.26 -0.27
N ALA A 23 14.68 -10.84 -1.43
CA ALA A 23 13.73 -11.04 -2.52
C ALA A 23 12.55 -11.93 -2.12
N SER A 24 12.81 -12.98 -1.33
CA SER A 24 11.78 -13.86 -0.79
C SER A 24 10.83 -13.12 0.17
N LEU A 25 11.37 -12.30 1.07
CA LEU A 25 10.59 -11.48 2.00
C LEU A 25 9.74 -10.42 1.26
N GLU A 26 10.30 -9.79 0.22
CA GLU A 26 9.57 -8.84 -0.62
C GLU A 26 8.41 -9.51 -1.35
N SER A 27 8.62 -10.71 -1.91
CA SER A 27 7.56 -11.49 -2.55
C SER A 27 6.46 -11.85 -1.54
N TYR A 28 6.85 -12.38 -0.38
CA TYR A 28 5.91 -12.76 0.67
C TYR A 28 5.04 -11.57 1.14
N ALA A 29 5.65 -10.40 1.32
CA ALA A 29 4.92 -9.19 1.72
C ALA A 29 3.92 -8.73 0.65
N LYS A 30 4.30 -8.81 -0.64
CA LYS A 30 3.39 -8.50 -1.77
C LYS A 30 2.25 -9.51 -1.84
N ASP A 31 2.54 -10.79 -1.70
CA ASP A 31 1.54 -11.86 -1.71
C ASP A 31 0.52 -11.65 -0.59
N LEU A 32 0.97 -11.35 0.62
CA LEU A 32 0.08 -11.03 1.74
C LEU A 32 -0.88 -9.88 1.41
N LEU A 33 -0.37 -8.78 0.86
CA LEU A 33 -1.22 -7.65 0.45
C LEU A 33 -2.25 -8.06 -0.61
N ASN A 34 -1.84 -8.88 -1.58
CA ASN A 34 -2.69 -9.34 -2.68
C ASN A 34 -3.79 -10.31 -2.23
N PHE A 35 -3.53 -11.14 -1.21
CA PHE A 35 -4.50 -12.12 -0.71
C PHE A 35 -5.39 -11.58 0.43
N PHE A 36 -5.12 -10.39 0.98
CA PHE A 36 -5.99 -9.81 2.00
C PHE A 36 -7.38 -9.49 1.41
N PRO A 37 -8.48 -10.00 2.02
CA PRO A 37 -9.85 -9.79 1.54
C PRO A 37 -10.41 -8.41 1.94
N ILE A 38 -9.52 -7.46 2.24
CA ILE A 38 -9.87 -6.10 2.66
C ILE A 38 -9.26 -5.14 1.64
N PRO A 39 -10.01 -4.14 1.17
CA PRO A 39 -9.47 -3.12 0.28
C PRO A 39 -8.32 -2.35 0.94
N ILE A 40 -7.16 -2.34 0.30
CA ILE A 40 -5.96 -1.64 0.77
C ILE A 40 -5.39 -0.82 -0.40
N CYS A 41 -4.99 0.41 -0.11
CA CYS A 41 -4.17 1.22 -1.00
C CYS A 41 -3.08 1.99 -0.25
N VAL A 42 -2.03 2.34 -0.98
CA VAL A 42 -1.00 3.29 -0.57
C VAL A 42 -1.21 4.57 -1.36
N VAL A 43 -1.24 5.70 -0.67
CA VAL A 43 -1.46 7.02 -1.27
C VAL A 43 -0.26 7.91 -0.96
N SER A 44 0.19 8.69 -1.94
CA SER A 44 1.24 9.68 -1.79
C SER A 44 0.78 10.87 -0.93
N SER A 45 1.71 11.73 -0.51
CA SER A 45 1.40 12.93 0.28
C SER A 45 0.51 13.95 -0.44
N ILE A 46 0.39 13.85 -1.75
CA ILE A 46 -0.47 14.71 -2.58
C ILE A 46 -1.75 14.00 -3.04
N GLY A 47 -2.08 12.85 -2.46
CA GLY A 47 -3.35 12.15 -2.73
C GLY A 47 -3.32 11.19 -3.91
N ILE A 48 -2.16 10.89 -4.50
CA ILE A 48 -2.04 9.96 -5.64
C ILE A 48 -1.93 8.52 -5.18
N ILE A 49 -2.75 7.63 -5.72
CA ILE A 49 -2.70 6.19 -5.45
C ILE A 49 -1.43 5.61 -6.07
N LEU A 50 -0.57 5.04 -5.23
CA LEU A 50 0.71 4.43 -5.61
C LEU A 50 0.59 2.92 -5.78
N GLU A 51 -0.20 2.28 -4.92
CA GLU A 51 -0.43 0.84 -4.90
C GLU A 51 -1.85 0.56 -4.41
N ALA A 52 -2.44 -0.54 -4.86
CA ALA A 52 -3.67 -1.08 -4.32
C ALA A 52 -3.66 -2.61 -4.42
N ASN A 53 -4.52 -3.28 -3.66
CA ASN A 53 -4.68 -4.72 -3.73
C ASN A 53 -5.93 -5.14 -4.54
N PRO A 54 -6.03 -6.42 -4.96
CA PRO A 54 -7.17 -6.93 -5.74
C PRO A 54 -8.53 -6.71 -5.06
N ALA A 55 -8.60 -6.74 -3.72
CA ALA A 55 -9.84 -6.48 -3.00
C ALA A 55 -10.37 -5.05 -3.23
N LEU A 56 -9.49 -4.06 -3.46
CA LEU A 56 -9.91 -2.71 -3.81
C LEU A 56 -10.46 -2.63 -5.25
N GLU A 57 -9.84 -3.35 -6.18
CA GLU A 57 -10.34 -3.49 -7.55
C GLU A 57 -11.74 -4.12 -7.55
N GLU A 58 -11.94 -5.22 -6.82
CA GLU A 58 -13.21 -5.94 -6.73
C GLU A 58 -14.35 -5.05 -6.21
N ILE A 59 -14.14 -4.34 -5.09
CA ILE A 59 -15.20 -3.51 -4.50
C ILE A 59 -15.47 -2.22 -5.28
N SER A 60 -14.44 -1.63 -5.89
CA SER A 60 -14.54 -0.34 -6.57
C SER A 60 -14.99 -0.49 -8.03
N GLY A 61 -14.79 -1.65 -8.64
CA GLY A 61 -15.05 -1.90 -10.06
C GLY A 61 -14.06 -1.23 -11.01
N TYR A 62 -12.97 -0.66 -10.50
CA TYR A 62 -11.86 -0.16 -11.31
C TYR A 62 -10.79 -1.23 -11.45
N GLN A 63 -10.19 -1.34 -12.63
CA GLN A 63 -8.98 -2.13 -12.81
C GLN A 63 -7.77 -1.44 -12.16
N MET A 64 -6.79 -2.21 -11.71
CA MET A 64 -5.57 -1.68 -11.10
C MET A 64 -4.90 -0.59 -11.93
N GLU A 65 -4.76 -0.80 -13.24
CA GLU A 65 -4.12 0.15 -14.16
C GLU A 65 -4.91 1.47 -14.31
N GLU A 66 -6.19 1.46 -13.96
CA GLU A 66 -7.02 2.67 -13.92
C GLU A 66 -6.86 3.44 -12.62
N LEU A 67 -6.49 2.78 -11.52
CA LEU A 67 -6.32 3.38 -10.19
C LEU A 67 -4.92 3.95 -9.98
N ILE A 68 -3.88 3.22 -10.38
CA ILE A 68 -2.50 3.64 -10.11
C ILE A 68 -2.20 4.95 -10.83
N GLY A 69 -1.67 5.93 -10.09
CA GLY A 69 -1.38 7.28 -10.59
C GLY A 69 -2.57 8.22 -10.62
N LYS A 70 -3.77 7.77 -10.25
CA LYS A 70 -4.94 8.65 -10.06
C LYS A 70 -5.01 9.21 -8.65
N GLY A 71 -5.79 10.27 -8.49
CA GLY A 71 -6.10 10.84 -7.19
C GLY A 71 -7.13 9.99 -6.43
N ILE A 72 -6.99 9.96 -5.10
CA ILE A 72 -7.89 9.23 -4.20
C ILE A 72 -9.34 9.77 -4.24
N GLU A 73 -9.54 10.97 -4.79
CA GLU A 73 -10.85 11.57 -5.10
C GLU A 73 -11.68 10.82 -6.14
N GLU A 74 -11.08 9.91 -6.91
CA GLU A 74 -11.85 8.97 -7.75
C GLU A 74 -12.66 7.98 -6.90
N LEU A 75 -12.15 7.64 -5.72
CA LEU A 75 -12.72 6.62 -4.83
C LEU A 75 -13.49 7.21 -3.64
N PHE A 76 -13.27 8.47 -3.27
CA PHE A 76 -13.90 9.08 -2.09
C PHE A 76 -14.34 10.51 -2.36
N LYS A 77 -15.38 10.96 -1.65
CA LYS A 77 -15.81 12.35 -1.68
C LYS A 77 -14.72 13.25 -1.09
N SER A 78 -14.53 14.45 -1.67
CA SER A 78 -13.50 15.41 -1.20
C SER A 78 -13.61 15.72 0.29
N LYS A 79 -14.83 15.82 0.82
CA LYS A 79 -15.07 16.03 2.25
C LYS A 79 -14.49 14.90 3.11
N ASP A 80 -14.69 13.64 2.72
CA ASP A 80 -14.18 12.49 3.46
C ASP A 80 -12.64 12.49 3.43
N ILE A 81 -12.06 12.79 2.26
CA ILE A 81 -10.61 12.89 2.06
C ILE A 81 -10.01 14.00 2.93
N ASP A 82 -10.62 15.19 2.94
CA ASP A 82 -10.15 16.33 3.73
C ASP A 82 -10.14 16.01 5.22
N GLU A 83 -11.22 15.38 5.72
CA GLU A 83 -11.32 14.99 7.11
C GLU A 83 -10.29 13.90 7.49
N ILE A 84 -10.15 12.87 6.65
CA ILE A 84 -9.14 11.80 6.83
C ILE A 84 -7.73 12.40 6.82
N THR A 85 -7.42 13.24 5.85
CA THR A 85 -6.11 13.86 5.66
C THR A 85 -5.74 14.76 6.84
N LYS A 86 -6.69 15.60 7.30
CA LYS A 86 -6.50 16.46 8.47
C LYS A 86 -6.21 15.64 9.73
N GLU A 87 -6.90 14.52 9.92
CA GLU A 87 -6.67 13.65 11.07
C GLU A 87 -5.35 12.88 10.98
N ILE A 88 -4.97 12.40 9.78
CA ILE A 88 -3.66 11.76 9.54
C ILE A 88 -2.53 12.74 9.87
N PHE A 89 -2.58 13.99 9.38
CA PHE A 89 -1.52 14.96 9.66
C PHE A 89 -1.53 15.48 11.10
N GLY A 90 -2.69 15.51 11.76
CA GLY A 90 -2.79 15.94 13.16
C GLY A 90 -2.38 14.86 14.17
N LYS A 91 -2.79 13.60 13.96
CA LYS A 91 -2.62 12.49 14.93
C LYS A 91 -1.68 11.38 14.45
N GLY A 92 -1.29 11.39 13.17
CA GLY A 92 -0.49 10.33 12.54
C GLY A 92 -1.30 9.12 12.06
N SER A 93 -2.58 9.00 12.42
CA SER A 93 -3.46 7.90 12.01
C SER A 93 -4.95 8.23 12.14
N VAL A 94 -5.75 7.58 11.31
CA VAL A 94 -7.21 7.50 11.38
C VAL A 94 -7.60 6.07 11.75
N ARG A 95 -8.56 5.90 12.66
CA ARG A 95 -9.03 4.59 13.12
C ARG A 95 -10.55 4.50 13.02
N GLY A 96 -11.04 3.69 12.08
CA GLY A 96 -12.47 3.36 11.96
C GLY A 96 -13.33 4.58 11.65
N LYS A 97 -12.89 5.45 10.73
CA LYS A 97 -13.68 6.60 10.31
C LYS A 97 -14.62 6.19 9.20
N GLU A 98 -15.91 6.43 9.40
CA GLU A 98 -16.92 6.21 8.36
C GLU A 98 -16.67 7.14 7.17
N ALA A 99 -16.72 6.58 5.97
CA ALA A 99 -16.60 7.30 4.70
C ALA A 99 -17.46 6.60 3.64
N THR A 100 -17.62 7.26 2.49
CA THR A 100 -18.31 6.68 1.34
C THR A 100 -17.32 6.40 0.22
N LEU A 101 -17.16 5.12 -0.12
CA LEU A 101 -16.45 4.69 -1.31
C LEU A 101 -17.37 4.88 -2.53
N LEU A 102 -16.84 5.51 -3.58
CA LEU A 102 -17.47 5.70 -4.87
C LEU A 102 -16.91 4.68 -5.87
N THR A 103 -17.78 3.83 -6.41
CA THR A 103 -17.38 2.87 -7.45
C THR A 103 -17.28 3.54 -8.83
N LYS A 104 -16.69 2.82 -9.80
CA LYS A 104 -16.65 3.24 -11.21
C LYS A 104 -18.04 3.54 -11.78
N GLU A 105 -19.03 2.76 -11.37
CA GLU A 105 -20.45 2.92 -11.73
C GLU A 105 -21.17 3.98 -10.89
N LYS A 106 -20.44 4.74 -10.06
CA LYS A 106 -20.98 5.77 -9.15
C LYS A 106 -21.95 5.22 -8.11
N LYS A 107 -21.80 3.95 -7.73
CA LYS A 107 -22.47 3.40 -6.55
C LYS A 107 -21.75 3.87 -5.29
N GLU A 108 -22.51 4.19 -4.26
CA GLU A 108 -22.01 4.59 -2.95
C GLU A 108 -21.97 3.38 -2.03
N ILE A 109 -20.79 3.03 -1.52
CA ILE A 109 -20.59 1.93 -0.58
C ILE A 109 -20.10 2.52 0.75
N PRO A 110 -20.82 2.36 1.86
CA PRO A 110 -20.35 2.81 3.16
C PRO A 110 -19.15 1.93 3.59
N VAL A 111 -18.08 2.57 4.01
CA VAL A 111 -16.85 1.90 4.43
C VAL A 111 -16.30 2.50 5.72
N ASN A 112 -15.52 1.71 6.44
CA ASN A 112 -14.73 2.18 7.58
C ASN A 112 -13.26 2.26 7.18
N VAL A 113 -12.71 3.46 7.24
CA VAL A 113 -11.33 3.74 6.83
C VAL A 113 -10.40 3.69 8.02
N TYR A 114 -9.31 2.95 7.83
CA TYR A 114 -8.13 2.94 8.69
C TYR A 114 -6.97 3.43 7.87
N ALA A 115 -6.28 4.46 8.33
CA ALA A 115 -5.17 5.05 7.60
C ALA A 115 -4.06 5.46 8.56
N ARG A 116 -2.82 5.42 8.08
CA ARG A 116 -1.66 5.83 8.87
C ARG A 116 -0.65 6.53 7.98
N LEU A 117 -0.03 7.57 8.51
CA LEU A 117 1.12 8.18 7.85
C LEU A 117 2.29 7.20 7.88
N ARG A 118 2.73 6.75 6.71
CA ARG A 118 3.95 5.96 6.56
C ARG A 118 5.14 6.92 6.62
N LYS A 119 6.06 6.69 7.56
CA LYS A 119 7.37 7.36 7.56
C LYS A 119 8.26 6.60 6.59
N THR A 120 8.68 7.24 5.52
CA THR A 120 9.80 6.81 4.68
C THR A 120 11.13 7.18 5.32
#